data_AF-A0A840QBT9-F1
#
_entry.id   AF-A0A840QBT9-F1
#
_cell.length_a   1.000
_cell.length_b   1.000
_cell.length_c   1.000
_cell.angle_alpha   90.00
_cell.angle_beta   90.00
_cell.angle_gamma   90.00
#
_symmetry.space_group_name_H-M   'P 1'
#
loop_
_entity.id
_entity.type
_entity.pdbx_description
1 polymer ?
#
loop_
_entity_poly.entity_id
_entity_poly.type
_entity_poly.pdbx_seq_one_letter_code
_entity_poly.pdbx_strand_id
1 'polypeptide(L)'
;MLDSQDEQRLKTAIDQTTKLAGQDSFASVAGAFANEEDIRDLPAEMVFDHVAALIFPDTVEDVQDFLAERGFDVCAPVSSAVVRGRLARRYGVAEEDLEVSIIRAFSRHEGQGGLEVFAVPRSCADRVAPGMVAYERTNNPESHLAWVVTGDLDKMRRICKERLLMRPDGGGHNPYQDIESGGRSVLYFRLPAPLAQSDLPVRLELTCTGHYPDVLAAHIGSSAETSDEHTKLLSILSGHWAARAVHVAAEIGLADVLRREPLTAREVAQQTSCDPGAVDRLLRYLTHLGVVRQVGQSAYSNTALGELLRADNPFSDLTRMYGGEFYGAWDEFASAVRTGRTAFSHRYGAEHFDYFADHPTAARTFDRSMQAVANLVADGLCRAFTFPAETTVIDIGGGNGTLLGAILRDNPDVSGIVFDRDHVSQHAAIEHGRLGSASGDFFTEVPGGGDIYLLSRVLHDWNDEDCVRVLETCRRACHPNATLLVLERLLSDKVGDAPEDSLAAPWDMQMLAITGGRERSKSEYETLLMRGGFVLDEVRPLPVDLNLLVAKPV
;
A
#
# COMPACT_ATOMS: atom_id res chain seq x y z
N MET A 1 -21.33 -25.31 -22.24
CA MET A 1 -20.71 -25.58 -23.54
C MET A 1 -19.83 -24.41 -23.99
N LEU A 2 -18.81 -24.70 -24.80
CA LEU A 2 -18.08 -23.67 -25.55
C LEU A 2 -18.90 -23.24 -26.77
N ASP A 3 -18.90 -21.95 -27.09
CA ASP A 3 -19.46 -21.50 -28.36
C ASP A 3 -18.43 -21.61 -29.50
N SER A 4 -18.88 -21.42 -30.74
CA SER A 4 -18.02 -21.58 -31.92
C SER A 4 -16.82 -20.62 -31.95
N GLN A 5 -16.91 -19.45 -31.31
CA GLN A 5 -15.80 -18.49 -31.28
C GLN A 5 -14.74 -18.89 -30.26
N ASP A 6 -15.16 -19.32 -29.07
CA ASP A 6 -14.25 -19.80 -28.03
C ASP A 6 -13.59 -21.13 -28.41
N GLU A 7 -14.33 -22.04 -29.05
CA GLU A 7 -13.74 -23.24 -29.65
C GLU A 7 -12.65 -22.89 -30.67
N GLN A 8 -12.90 -21.90 -31.53
CA GLN A 8 -11.93 -21.49 -32.54
C GLN A 8 -10.70 -20.86 -31.90
N ARG A 9 -10.87 -20.05 -30.85
CA ARG A 9 -9.75 -19.47 -30.07
C ARG A 9 -8.89 -20.55 -29.43
N LEU A 10 -9.50 -21.57 -28.82
CA LEU A 10 -8.77 -22.71 -28.27
C LEU A 10 -8.05 -23.52 -29.35
N LYS A 11 -8.70 -23.78 -30.49
CA LYS A 11 -8.04 -24.45 -31.63
C LYS A 11 -6.82 -23.67 -32.12
N THR A 12 -6.94 -22.35 -32.27
CA THR A 12 -5.80 -21.49 -32.62
C THR A 12 -4.68 -21.57 -31.59
N ALA A 13 -4.99 -21.54 -30.30
CA ALA A 13 -3.98 -21.67 -29.25
C ALA A 13 -3.29 -23.05 -29.24
N ILE A 14 -4.05 -24.14 -29.49
CA ILE A 14 -3.52 -25.51 -29.64
C ILE A 14 -2.57 -25.59 -30.84
N ASP A 15 -2.96 -25.05 -32.00
CA ASP A 15 -2.15 -25.06 -33.20
C ASP A 15 -0.85 -24.27 -33.00
N GLN A 16 -0.92 -23.13 -32.30
CA GLN A 16 0.25 -22.34 -31.93
C GLN A 16 1.19 -23.07 -30.97
N THR A 17 0.64 -23.72 -29.95
CA THR A 17 1.42 -24.53 -29.00
C THR A 17 2.17 -25.63 -29.74
N THR A 18 1.49 -26.33 -30.65
CA THR A 18 2.08 -27.40 -31.47
C THR A 18 3.17 -26.86 -32.38
N LYS A 19 2.97 -25.68 -32.98
CA LYS A 19 3.95 -25.02 -33.85
C LYS A 19 5.20 -24.56 -33.09
N LEU A 20 5.05 -24.10 -31.84
CA LEU A 20 6.12 -23.51 -31.03
C LEU A 20 6.86 -24.51 -30.14
N ALA A 21 6.42 -25.77 -30.07
CA ALA A 21 7.09 -26.83 -29.32
C ALA A 21 8.43 -27.32 -29.95
N GLY A 22 8.82 -26.81 -31.12
CA GLY A 22 10.08 -27.13 -31.80
C GLY A 22 11.29 -26.28 -31.36
N GLN A 23 12.50 -26.70 -31.75
CA GLN A 23 13.72 -25.90 -31.60
C GLN A 23 13.62 -24.61 -32.45
N ASP A 24 14.09 -23.47 -31.94
CA ASP A 24 14.04 -22.13 -32.55
C ASP A 24 12.67 -21.42 -32.59
N SER A 25 11.74 -21.79 -31.69
CA SER A 25 10.39 -21.21 -31.63
C SER A 25 10.35 -19.68 -31.45
N PHE A 26 11.26 -19.12 -30.64
CA PHE A 26 11.34 -17.67 -30.47
C PHE A 26 11.78 -16.97 -31.76
N ALA A 27 12.77 -17.53 -32.48
CA ALA A 27 13.23 -16.96 -33.75
C ALA A 27 12.12 -16.97 -34.82
N SER A 28 11.28 -18.01 -34.85
CA SER A 28 10.11 -18.06 -35.73
C SER A 28 9.11 -16.94 -35.46
N VAL A 29 8.97 -16.51 -34.20
CA VAL A 29 8.04 -15.44 -33.82
C VAL A 29 8.69 -14.08 -34.06
N ALA A 30 9.92 -13.89 -33.58
CA ALA A 30 10.66 -12.65 -33.69
C ALA A 30 11.02 -12.28 -35.13
N GLY A 31 11.29 -13.26 -35.99
CA GLY A 31 11.56 -13.04 -37.42
C GLY A 31 10.41 -12.38 -38.20
N ALA A 32 9.20 -12.33 -37.63
CA ALA A 32 8.09 -11.60 -38.21
C ALA A 32 8.22 -10.07 -38.06
N PHE A 33 9.04 -9.59 -37.11
CA PHE A 33 9.17 -8.17 -36.78
C PHE A 33 10.61 -7.71 -36.46
N ALA A 34 11.61 -8.59 -36.55
CA ALA A 34 13.02 -8.30 -36.28
C ALA A 34 13.94 -9.02 -37.27
N ASN A 35 15.16 -8.49 -37.46
CA ASN A 35 16.15 -9.08 -38.39
C ASN A 35 16.94 -10.21 -37.73
N GLU A 36 17.57 -11.08 -38.53
CA GLU A 36 18.39 -12.20 -38.03
C GLU A 36 19.53 -11.77 -37.08
N GLU A 37 20.08 -10.57 -37.27
CA GLU A 37 21.14 -10.03 -36.40
C GLU A 37 20.62 -9.70 -34.99
N ASP A 38 19.37 -9.22 -34.89
CA ASP A 38 18.76 -8.82 -33.61
C ASP A 38 18.36 -10.04 -32.75
N ILE A 39 18.18 -11.21 -33.37
CA ILE A 39 17.69 -12.44 -32.72
C ILE A 39 18.76 -13.51 -32.54
N ARG A 40 19.99 -13.32 -33.05
CA ARG A 40 21.05 -14.36 -33.10
C ARG A 40 21.40 -15.00 -31.74
N ASP A 41 21.26 -14.25 -30.65
CA ASP A 41 21.66 -14.69 -29.30
C ASP A 41 20.48 -15.18 -28.43
N LEU A 42 19.23 -15.05 -28.90
CA LEU A 42 18.03 -15.28 -28.08
C LEU A 42 17.59 -16.77 -27.99
N PRO A 43 17.59 -17.56 -29.09
CA PRO A 43 17.05 -18.92 -29.07
C PRO A 43 17.78 -19.88 -28.13
N ALA A 44 19.07 -19.62 -27.83
CA ALA A 44 19.86 -20.46 -26.94
C ALA A 44 19.58 -20.21 -25.45
N GLU A 45 19.00 -19.06 -25.09
CA GLU A 45 18.73 -18.65 -23.70
C GLU A 45 17.23 -18.68 -23.35
N MET A 46 16.36 -19.07 -24.29
CA MET A 46 14.90 -19.10 -24.12
C MET A 46 14.29 -20.44 -24.50
N VAL A 47 13.42 -20.96 -23.64
CA VAL A 47 12.67 -22.20 -23.85
C VAL A 47 11.19 -21.88 -23.90
N PHE A 48 10.47 -22.35 -24.92
CA PHE A 48 9.04 -22.12 -25.02
C PHE A 48 8.30 -22.78 -23.84
N ASP A 49 7.42 -22.01 -23.19
CA ASP A 49 6.71 -22.46 -22.00
C ASP A 49 5.24 -22.76 -22.32
N HIS A 50 4.47 -21.75 -22.77
CA HIS A 50 3.05 -21.94 -23.05
C HIS A 50 2.45 -20.89 -24.01
N VAL A 51 1.28 -21.20 -24.57
CA VAL A 51 0.35 -20.22 -25.15
C VAL A 51 -0.78 -19.97 -24.17
N ALA A 52 -1.07 -18.69 -23.91
CA ALA A 52 -2.17 -18.30 -23.06
C ALA A 52 -3.35 -17.74 -23.86
N ALA A 53 -4.57 -18.09 -23.45
CA ALA A 53 -5.80 -17.62 -24.08
C ALA A 53 -6.92 -17.35 -23.08
N LEU A 54 -7.62 -16.22 -23.25
CA LEU A 54 -8.85 -15.92 -22.51
C LEU A 54 -10.09 -16.46 -23.25
N ILE A 55 -10.92 -17.22 -22.53
CA ILE A 55 -12.06 -17.98 -23.04
C ILE A 55 -13.30 -17.72 -22.16
N PHE A 56 -14.49 -17.69 -22.78
CA PHE A 56 -15.77 -17.43 -22.13
C PHE A 56 -16.73 -18.63 -22.18
N PRO A 57 -16.43 -19.73 -21.45
CA PRO A 57 -17.26 -20.93 -21.49
C PRO A 57 -18.57 -20.74 -20.71
N ASP A 58 -19.51 -21.69 -20.80
CA ASP A 58 -20.65 -21.69 -19.88
C ASP A 58 -20.22 -22.14 -18.47
N THR A 59 -19.33 -23.15 -18.38
CA THR A 59 -18.67 -23.58 -17.15
C THR A 59 -17.18 -23.85 -17.35
N VAL A 60 -16.40 -23.89 -16.26
CA VAL A 60 -14.95 -24.15 -16.31
C VAL A 60 -14.66 -25.57 -16.83
N GLU A 61 -15.53 -26.52 -16.51
CA GLU A 61 -15.46 -27.92 -16.93
C GLU A 61 -15.55 -28.06 -18.46
N ASP A 62 -16.31 -27.22 -19.15
CA ASP A 62 -16.42 -27.26 -20.61
C ASP A 62 -15.05 -27.10 -21.30
N VAL A 63 -14.16 -26.29 -20.72
CA VAL A 63 -12.80 -26.08 -21.24
C VAL A 63 -11.94 -27.31 -20.94
N GLN A 64 -12.07 -27.89 -19.76
CA GLN A 64 -11.32 -29.09 -19.36
C GLN A 64 -11.68 -30.27 -20.26
N ASP A 65 -12.97 -30.51 -20.47
CA ASP A 65 -13.48 -31.58 -21.33
C ASP A 65 -13.00 -31.38 -22.78
N PHE A 66 -13.11 -30.16 -23.31
CA PHE A 66 -12.66 -29.84 -24.67
C PHE A 66 -11.16 -30.14 -24.90
N LEU A 67 -10.31 -29.83 -23.92
CA LEU A 67 -8.87 -30.08 -23.98
C LEU A 67 -8.55 -31.57 -23.80
N ALA A 68 -9.23 -32.24 -22.86
CA ALA A 68 -9.05 -33.67 -22.59
C ALA A 68 -9.45 -34.54 -23.80
N GLU A 69 -10.55 -34.23 -24.47
CA GLU A 69 -10.99 -34.90 -25.72
C GLU A 69 -9.95 -34.79 -26.85
N ARG A 70 -9.09 -33.78 -26.80
CA ARG A 70 -8.02 -33.53 -27.77
C ARG A 70 -6.66 -34.05 -27.31
N GLY A 71 -6.63 -34.84 -26.25
CA GLY A 71 -5.44 -35.56 -25.80
C GLY A 71 -4.47 -34.73 -24.95
N PHE A 72 -4.93 -33.63 -24.35
CA PHE A 72 -4.15 -32.89 -23.36
C PHE A 72 -4.32 -33.50 -21.96
N ASP A 73 -3.26 -33.46 -21.16
CA ASP A 73 -3.33 -33.65 -19.72
C ASP A 73 -3.68 -32.31 -19.06
N VAL A 74 -4.89 -32.23 -18.51
CA VAL A 74 -5.47 -31.00 -17.96
C VAL A 74 -5.31 -30.99 -16.43
N CYS A 75 -4.70 -29.94 -15.89
CA CYS A 75 -4.58 -29.73 -14.45
C CYS A 75 -5.90 -29.29 -13.81
N ALA A 76 -5.99 -29.41 -12.49
CA ALA A 76 -7.11 -28.84 -11.74
C ALA A 76 -7.16 -27.30 -11.91
N PRO A 77 -8.34 -26.70 -12.11
CA PRO A 77 -8.45 -25.25 -12.26
C PRO A 77 -8.06 -24.54 -10.97
N VAL A 78 -7.38 -23.41 -11.09
CA VAL A 78 -7.02 -22.56 -9.94
C VAL A 78 -7.56 -21.14 -10.12
N SER A 79 -7.95 -20.51 -9.02
CA SER A 79 -8.45 -19.14 -9.03
C SER A 79 -7.33 -18.15 -9.41
N SER A 80 -7.57 -17.28 -10.42
CA SER A 80 -6.63 -16.20 -10.76
C SER A 80 -6.96 -14.93 -9.98
N ALA A 81 -6.02 -14.44 -9.16
CA ALA A 81 -6.09 -13.09 -8.60
C ALA A 81 -5.58 -12.03 -9.60
N VAL A 82 -4.51 -12.36 -10.34
CA VAL A 82 -3.81 -11.41 -11.21
C VAL A 82 -4.62 -11.05 -12.46
N VAL A 83 -5.15 -12.05 -13.19
CA VAL A 83 -5.97 -11.80 -14.39
C VAL A 83 -7.29 -11.14 -13.98
N ARG A 84 -7.85 -11.55 -12.85
CA ARG A 84 -9.05 -10.95 -12.26
C ARG A 84 -8.87 -9.48 -11.95
N GLY A 85 -7.80 -9.09 -11.27
CA GLY A 85 -7.51 -7.67 -11.00
C GLY A 85 -7.30 -6.84 -12.27
N ARG A 86 -6.69 -7.42 -13.31
CA ARG A 86 -6.56 -6.74 -14.62
C ARG A 86 -7.89 -6.53 -15.31
N LEU A 87 -8.73 -7.57 -15.38
CA LEU A 87 -10.07 -7.48 -15.97
C LEU A 87 -10.95 -6.51 -15.17
N ALA A 88 -10.95 -6.62 -13.83
CA ALA A 88 -11.67 -5.72 -12.93
C ALA A 88 -11.32 -4.26 -13.20
N ARG A 89 -10.02 -3.94 -13.28
CA ARG A 89 -9.55 -2.58 -13.59
C ARG A 89 -9.93 -2.13 -14.99
N ARG A 90 -9.82 -2.99 -16.01
CA ARG A 90 -10.15 -2.67 -17.40
C ARG A 90 -11.62 -2.33 -17.57
N TYR A 91 -12.48 -3.04 -16.86
CA TYR A 91 -13.93 -2.91 -16.98
C TYR A 91 -14.56 -2.04 -15.88
N GLY A 92 -13.77 -1.58 -14.89
CA GLY A 92 -14.24 -0.74 -13.80
C GLY A 92 -15.20 -1.45 -12.85
N VAL A 93 -14.97 -2.74 -12.60
CA VAL A 93 -15.82 -3.60 -11.75
C VAL A 93 -15.05 -4.09 -10.53
N ALA A 94 -15.75 -4.53 -9.48
CA ALA A 94 -15.09 -5.07 -8.29
C ALA A 94 -14.45 -6.44 -8.60
N GLU A 95 -13.29 -6.72 -8.00
CA GLU A 95 -12.58 -7.98 -8.25
C GLU A 95 -13.38 -9.19 -7.77
N GLU A 96 -14.08 -9.07 -6.64
CA GLU A 96 -14.92 -10.12 -6.05
C GLU A 96 -16.10 -10.54 -6.93
N ASP A 97 -16.57 -9.67 -7.82
CA ASP A 97 -17.68 -9.96 -8.73
C ASP A 97 -17.25 -10.80 -9.94
N LEU A 98 -15.94 -10.83 -10.25
CA LEU A 98 -15.38 -11.54 -11.40
C LEU A 98 -14.86 -12.92 -11.04
N GLU A 99 -15.43 -13.92 -11.71
CA GLU A 99 -15.03 -15.32 -11.62
C GLU A 99 -14.00 -15.62 -12.70
N VAL A 100 -12.73 -15.81 -12.30
CA VAL A 100 -11.63 -16.11 -13.23
C VAL A 100 -10.84 -17.33 -12.74
N SER A 101 -10.81 -18.37 -13.58
CA SER A 101 -10.04 -19.59 -13.35
C SER A 101 -8.90 -19.73 -14.36
N ILE A 102 -7.79 -20.33 -13.94
CA ILE A 102 -6.65 -20.71 -14.78
C ILE A 102 -6.69 -22.22 -14.93
N ILE A 103 -6.69 -22.69 -16.18
CA ILE A 103 -6.60 -24.11 -16.52
C ILE A 103 -5.30 -24.30 -17.29
N ARG A 104 -4.39 -25.07 -16.71
CA ARG A 104 -3.14 -25.46 -17.38
C ARG A 104 -3.31 -26.82 -18.04
N ALA A 105 -2.79 -26.96 -19.26
CA ALA A 105 -2.87 -28.22 -19.99
C ALA A 105 -1.58 -28.48 -20.78
N PHE A 106 -1.17 -29.74 -20.85
CA PHE A 106 0.08 -30.14 -21.52
C PHE A 106 -0.18 -31.22 -22.57
N SER A 107 0.54 -31.17 -23.68
CA SER A 107 0.45 -32.20 -24.73
C SER A 107 1.03 -33.53 -24.24
N ARG A 108 0.33 -34.64 -24.53
CA ARG A 108 0.81 -36.02 -24.24
C ARG A 108 1.93 -36.50 -25.15
N HIS A 109 2.23 -35.78 -26.22
CA HIS A 109 3.31 -36.09 -27.16
C HIS A 109 4.52 -35.20 -26.87
N GLU A 110 5.67 -35.82 -26.63
CA GLU A 110 6.92 -35.21 -26.16
C GLU A 110 7.28 -33.89 -26.87
N GLY A 111 7.30 -32.79 -26.11
CA GLY A 111 7.74 -31.46 -26.51
C GLY A 111 7.44 -30.43 -25.41
N GLN A 112 8.38 -29.53 -25.11
CA GLN A 112 8.20 -28.43 -24.16
C GLN A 112 7.16 -27.44 -24.72
N GLY A 113 6.06 -27.23 -24.00
CA GLY A 113 4.98 -26.33 -24.40
C GLY A 113 3.62 -26.72 -23.83
N GLY A 114 2.98 -25.81 -23.11
CA GLY A 114 1.64 -25.98 -22.53
C GLY A 114 0.62 -24.94 -23.03
N LEU A 115 -0.61 -25.09 -22.54
CA LEU A 115 -1.66 -24.09 -22.64
C LEU A 115 -1.95 -23.54 -21.25
N GLU A 116 -2.09 -22.22 -21.16
CA GLU A 116 -2.65 -21.55 -19.97
C GLU A 116 -3.96 -20.85 -20.35
N VAL A 117 -5.09 -21.47 -20.02
CA VAL A 117 -6.41 -20.95 -20.38
C VAL A 117 -7.01 -20.18 -19.22
N PHE A 118 -7.30 -18.91 -19.44
CA PHE A 118 -8.08 -18.09 -18.52
C PHE A 118 -9.56 -18.27 -18.86
N ALA A 119 -10.32 -18.88 -17.95
CA ALA A 119 -11.75 -19.13 -18.12
C ALA A 119 -12.56 -18.15 -17.28
N VAL A 120 -13.43 -17.38 -17.94
CA VAL A 120 -14.41 -16.50 -17.31
C VAL A 120 -15.80 -16.97 -17.74
N PRO A 121 -16.63 -17.54 -16.84
CA PRO A 121 -17.96 -17.99 -17.21
C PRO A 121 -18.75 -16.87 -17.90
N ARG A 122 -19.36 -17.15 -19.05
CA ARG A 122 -20.05 -16.14 -19.87
C ARG A 122 -21.15 -15.44 -19.10
N SER A 123 -21.88 -16.20 -18.26
CA SER A 123 -22.89 -15.68 -17.34
C SER A 123 -22.34 -14.67 -16.34
N CYS A 124 -21.10 -14.86 -15.85
CA CYS A 124 -20.41 -13.90 -15.00
C CYS A 124 -20.01 -12.66 -15.81
N ALA A 125 -19.36 -12.83 -16.96
CA ALA A 125 -18.92 -11.71 -17.81
C ALA A 125 -20.09 -10.81 -18.25
N ASP A 126 -21.20 -11.40 -18.71
CA ASP A 126 -22.38 -10.67 -19.16
C ASP A 126 -23.10 -9.95 -18.01
N ARG A 127 -23.10 -10.55 -16.81
CA ARG A 127 -23.68 -9.95 -15.60
C ARG A 127 -22.89 -8.74 -15.12
N VAL A 128 -21.56 -8.87 -15.10
CA VAL A 128 -20.67 -7.92 -14.42
C VAL A 128 -20.22 -6.79 -15.36
N ALA A 129 -19.96 -7.10 -16.63
CA ALA A 129 -19.49 -6.14 -17.62
C ALA A 129 -20.07 -6.44 -19.02
N PRO A 130 -21.33 -6.01 -19.30
CA PRO A 130 -21.94 -6.17 -20.62
C PRO A 130 -21.03 -5.63 -21.74
N GLY A 131 -20.65 -6.48 -22.68
CA GLY A 131 -19.73 -6.15 -23.79
C GLY A 131 -18.28 -6.60 -23.59
N MET A 132 -17.90 -7.11 -22.41
CA MET A 132 -16.58 -7.71 -22.15
C MET A 132 -16.25 -8.80 -23.17
N VAL A 133 -17.15 -9.78 -23.34
CA VAL A 133 -16.96 -10.93 -24.24
C VAL A 133 -16.64 -10.46 -25.66
N ALA A 134 -17.44 -9.55 -26.20
CA ALA A 134 -17.23 -9.02 -27.55
C ALA A 134 -15.89 -8.27 -27.69
N TYR A 135 -15.54 -7.45 -26.69
CA TYR A 135 -14.29 -6.70 -26.70
C TYR A 135 -13.06 -7.61 -26.61
N GLU A 136 -13.05 -8.55 -25.66
CA GLU A 136 -11.93 -9.47 -25.43
C GLU A 136 -11.73 -10.41 -26.62
N ARG A 137 -12.82 -10.88 -27.23
CA ARG A 137 -12.74 -11.68 -28.45
C ARG A 137 -12.15 -10.91 -29.63
N THR A 138 -12.45 -9.62 -29.74
CA THR A 138 -11.98 -8.75 -30.83
C THR A 138 -10.54 -8.29 -30.65
N ASN A 139 -10.18 -7.84 -29.44
CA ASN A 139 -8.91 -7.16 -29.18
C ASN A 139 -7.84 -8.09 -28.60
N ASN A 140 -8.26 -9.23 -28.07
CA ASN A 140 -7.42 -10.29 -27.51
C ASN A 140 -6.29 -9.84 -26.56
N PRO A 141 -6.52 -8.89 -25.63
CA PRO A 141 -5.45 -8.26 -24.84
C PRO A 141 -4.80 -9.19 -23.81
N GLU A 142 -5.48 -10.26 -23.37
CA GLU A 142 -4.93 -11.19 -22.37
C GLU A 142 -4.13 -12.35 -22.96
N SER A 143 -4.33 -12.67 -24.24
CA SER A 143 -3.61 -13.78 -24.88
C SER A 143 -2.15 -13.42 -25.10
N HIS A 144 -1.26 -14.38 -24.82
CA HIS A 144 0.18 -14.16 -24.92
C HIS A 144 0.93 -15.45 -25.23
N LEU A 145 2.18 -15.30 -25.66
CA LEU A 145 3.13 -16.39 -25.83
C LEU A 145 4.20 -16.27 -24.75
N ALA A 146 4.55 -17.36 -24.07
CA ALA A 146 5.48 -17.37 -22.95
C ALA A 146 6.76 -18.17 -23.23
N TRP A 147 7.90 -17.62 -22.81
CA TRP A 147 9.19 -18.32 -22.79
C TRP A 147 9.84 -18.23 -21.42
N VAL A 148 10.46 -19.33 -21.00
CA VAL A 148 11.36 -19.38 -19.86
C VAL A 148 12.75 -18.89 -20.28
N VAL A 149 13.26 -17.87 -19.63
CA VAL A 149 14.63 -17.41 -19.75
C VAL A 149 15.51 -18.29 -18.87
N THR A 150 16.44 -19.00 -19.49
CA THR A 150 17.44 -19.86 -18.83
C THR A 150 18.80 -19.17 -18.65
N GLY A 151 19.02 -18.06 -19.36
CA GLY A 151 20.20 -17.21 -19.26
C GLY A 151 19.98 -15.96 -18.41
N ASP A 152 20.55 -14.83 -18.84
CA ASP A 152 20.49 -13.56 -18.10
C ASP A 152 19.17 -12.81 -18.40
N LEU A 153 18.29 -12.74 -17.41
CA LEU A 153 16.97 -12.09 -17.54
C LEU A 153 17.06 -10.60 -17.91
N ASP A 154 18.02 -9.84 -17.37
CA ASP A 154 18.14 -8.42 -17.70
C ASP A 154 18.70 -8.20 -19.10
N LYS A 155 19.66 -9.04 -19.52
CA LYS A 155 20.13 -9.07 -20.91
C LYS A 155 18.95 -9.32 -21.87
N MET A 156 18.11 -10.32 -21.58
CA MET A 156 16.94 -10.63 -22.41
C MET A 156 15.93 -9.49 -22.43
N ARG A 157 15.65 -8.87 -21.27
CA ARG A 157 14.79 -7.69 -21.16
C ARG A 157 15.27 -6.54 -22.03
N ARG A 158 16.57 -6.22 -21.98
CA ARG A 158 17.18 -5.16 -22.80
C ARG A 158 17.08 -5.46 -24.29
N ILE A 159 17.37 -6.69 -24.71
CA ILE A 159 17.25 -7.07 -26.13
C ILE A 159 15.80 -6.91 -26.60
N CYS A 160 14.82 -7.41 -25.85
CA CYS A 160 13.41 -7.29 -26.22
C CYS A 160 12.97 -5.83 -26.35
N LYS A 161 13.40 -4.96 -25.43
CA LYS A 161 13.05 -3.53 -25.44
C LYS A 161 13.79 -2.73 -26.52
N GLU A 162 15.11 -2.89 -26.60
CA GLU A 162 15.99 -1.98 -27.35
C GLU A 162 16.23 -2.44 -28.79
N ARG A 163 16.30 -3.76 -29.02
CA ARG A 163 16.53 -4.34 -30.36
C ARG A 163 15.22 -4.76 -31.02
N LEU A 164 14.36 -5.46 -30.30
CA LEU A 164 13.08 -5.94 -30.85
C LEU A 164 11.96 -4.90 -30.75
N LEU A 165 12.25 -3.73 -30.18
CA LEU A 165 11.33 -2.59 -30.04
C LEU A 165 10.00 -2.95 -29.36
N MET A 166 10.00 -3.99 -28.53
CA MET A 166 8.84 -4.38 -27.74
C MET A 166 8.62 -3.38 -26.60
N ARG A 167 7.35 -3.11 -26.28
CA ARG A 167 6.99 -2.18 -25.21
C ARG A 167 6.72 -2.95 -23.92
N PRO A 168 7.34 -2.62 -22.78
CA PRO A 168 6.96 -3.21 -21.50
C PRO A 168 5.46 -3.01 -21.20
N ASP A 169 4.82 -4.03 -20.65
CA ASP A 169 3.38 -4.12 -20.41
C ASP A 169 3.08 -4.80 -19.06
N GLY A 170 3.86 -4.44 -18.05
CA GLY A 170 3.77 -4.98 -16.68
C GLY A 170 4.70 -6.16 -16.42
N GLY A 171 4.56 -6.75 -15.23
CA GLY A 171 5.39 -7.84 -14.73
C GLY A 171 5.19 -8.01 -13.22
N GLY A 172 5.80 -9.03 -12.64
CA GLY A 172 5.73 -9.26 -11.19
C GLY A 172 6.56 -10.45 -10.74
N HIS A 173 6.50 -10.72 -9.44
CA HIS A 173 7.10 -11.90 -8.82
C HIS A 173 6.01 -12.78 -8.21
N ASN A 174 6.06 -14.07 -8.49
CA ASN A 174 5.18 -15.08 -7.89
C ASN A 174 6.00 -16.00 -6.98
N PRO A 175 5.87 -15.89 -5.64
CA PRO A 175 6.62 -16.70 -4.70
C PRO A 175 6.09 -18.13 -4.56
N TYR A 176 4.91 -18.43 -5.11
CA TYR A 176 4.24 -19.73 -4.96
C TYR A 176 4.56 -20.73 -6.09
N GLN A 177 5.35 -20.34 -7.08
CA GLN A 177 5.86 -21.21 -8.14
C GLN A 177 7.36 -21.43 -7.95
N ASP A 178 7.86 -22.65 -8.13
CA ASP A 178 9.28 -22.97 -7.95
C ASP A 178 9.82 -22.51 -6.58
N ILE A 179 9.10 -22.84 -5.51
CA ILE A 179 9.33 -22.36 -4.12
C ILE A 179 10.77 -22.57 -3.67
N GLU A 180 11.36 -23.74 -3.97
CA GLU A 180 12.74 -24.08 -3.59
C GLU A 180 13.78 -23.14 -4.22
N SER A 181 13.42 -22.48 -5.31
CA SER A 181 14.26 -21.54 -6.04
C SER A 181 13.90 -20.07 -5.78
N GLY A 182 13.00 -19.81 -4.81
CA GLY A 182 12.63 -18.46 -4.40
C GLY A 182 11.57 -17.79 -5.29
N GLY A 183 10.75 -18.55 -6.03
CA GLY A 183 9.66 -18.01 -6.84
C GLY A 183 9.94 -17.95 -8.35
N ARG A 184 9.08 -17.27 -9.10
CA ARG A 184 9.32 -16.87 -10.51
C ARG A 184 9.09 -15.38 -10.73
N SER A 185 10.01 -14.74 -11.46
CA SER A 185 9.85 -13.38 -11.97
C SER A 185 9.31 -13.40 -13.40
N VAL A 186 8.35 -12.51 -13.70
CA VAL A 186 7.62 -12.47 -14.98
C VAL A 186 7.66 -11.07 -15.57
N LEU A 187 8.04 -10.95 -16.84
CA LEU A 187 8.09 -9.71 -17.61
C LEU A 187 7.12 -9.80 -18.80
N TYR A 188 6.20 -8.85 -18.90
CA TYR A 188 5.27 -8.77 -20.03
C TYR A 188 5.66 -7.69 -21.04
N PHE A 189 5.55 -8.00 -22.32
CA PHE A 189 5.82 -7.10 -23.43
C PHE A 189 4.64 -7.04 -24.40
N ARG A 190 4.39 -5.89 -25.03
CA ARG A 190 3.61 -5.79 -26.27
C ARG A 190 4.53 -5.79 -27.48
N LEU A 191 4.15 -6.56 -28.48
CA LEU A 191 4.81 -6.57 -29.78
C LEU A 191 4.61 -5.22 -30.52
N PRO A 192 5.58 -4.78 -31.35
CA PRO A 192 5.46 -3.57 -32.15
C PRO A 192 4.33 -3.66 -33.21
N ALA A 193 3.72 -2.52 -33.57
CA ALA A 193 2.57 -2.47 -34.49
C ALA A 193 2.97 -2.18 -35.97
N PRO A 194 2.29 -2.74 -36.99
CA PRO A 194 1.41 -3.91 -36.95
C PRO A 194 1.99 -5.09 -37.74
N LEU A 195 2.17 -6.21 -37.04
CA LEU A 195 2.11 -7.54 -37.62
C LEU A 195 0.67 -7.80 -38.13
N ALA A 196 0.22 -7.03 -39.13
CA ALA A 196 -1.17 -7.03 -39.63
C ALA A 196 -1.59 -8.31 -40.36
N GLN A 197 -0.70 -9.31 -40.44
CA GLN A 197 -0.90 -10.58 -41.16
C GLN A 197 -0.53 -11.83 -40.35
N SER A 198 -0.20 -11.69 -39.05
CA SER A 198 0.16 -12.86 -38.23
C SER A 198 -0.95 -13.20 -37.24
N ASP A 199 -1.27 -14.49 -37.10
CA ASP A 199 -2.15 -15.00 -36.03
C ASP A 199 -1.56 -14.85 -34.61
N LEU A 200 -0.41 -14.17 -34.46
CA LEU A 200 0.32 -14.06 -33.20
C LEU A 200 -0.44 -13.18 -32.17
N PRO A 201 -0.41 -13.56 -30.88
CA PRO A 201 -0.93 -12.70 -29.81
C PRO A 201 -0.18 -11.37 -29.75
N VAL A 202 -0.86 -10.33 -29.25
CA VAL A 202 -0.30 -8.97 -29.13
C VAL A 202 0.79 -8.88 -28.05
N ARG A 203 0.83 -9.86 -27.14
CA ARG A 203 1.63 -9.82 -25.92
C ARG A 203 2.56 -11.03 -25.82
N LEU A 204 3.73 -10.81 -25.23
CA LEU A 204 4.76 -11.80 -24.97
C LEU A 204 5.10 -11.80 -23.48
N GLU A 205 5.30 -12.98 -22.90
CA GLU A 205 5.74 -13.20 -21.53
C GLU A 205 7.15 -13.79 -21.50
N LEU A 206 8.03 -13.22 -20.69
CA LEU A 206 9.29 -13.84 -20.29
C LEU A 206 9.20 -14.19 -18.80
N THR A 207 9.46 -15.45 -18.47
CA THR A 207 9.50 -15.94 -17.08
C THR A 207 10.89 -16.45 -16.74
N CYS A 208 11.33 -16.28 -15.50
CA CYS A 208 12.62 -16.79 -15.02
C CYS A 208 12.47 -17.27 -13.57
N THR A 209 13.10 -18.38 -13.24
CA THR A 209 13.11 -18.94 -11.90
C THR A 209 13.99 -18.08 -10.99
N GLY A 210 13.45 -17.68 -9.83
CA GLY A 210 14.07 -16.76 -8.87
C GLY A 210 13.34 -15.42 -8.76
N HIS A 211 13.82 -14.58 -7.83
CA HIS A 211 13.32 -13.22 -7.62
C HIS A 211 14.32 -12.18 -8.13
N TYR A 212 13.92 -11.40 -9.14
CA TYR A 212 14.74 -10.36 -9.78
C TYR A 212 14.11 -8.97 -9.62
N PRO A 213 14.13 -8.38 -8.41
CA PRO A 213 13.46 -7.13 -8.12
C PRO A 213 13.97 -5.96 -8.98
N ASP A 214 15.30 -5.87 -9.18
CA ASP A 214 15.91 -4.80 -9.98
C ASP A 214 15.49 -4.87 -11.45
N VAL A 215 15.43 -6.08 -12.00
CA VAL A 215 15.03 -6.30 -13.40
C VAL A 215 13.55 -6.02 -13.60
N LEU A 216 12.71 -6.41 -12.63
CA LEU A 216 11.28 -6.13 -12.62
C LEU A 216 11.00 -4.62 -12.55
N ALA A 217 11.70 -3.90 -11.68
CA ALA A 217 11.60 -2.45 -11.58
C ALA A 217 12.02 -1.78 -12.90
N ALA A 218 13.19 -2.15 -13.45
CA ALA A 218 13.68 -1.64 -14.73
C ALA A 218 12.75 -1.97 -15.93
N HIS A 219 11.96 -3.04 -15.83
CA HIS A 219 10.99 -3.45 -16.85
C HIS A 219 9.68 -2.67 -16.77
N ILE A 220 9.07 -2.59 -15.59
CA ILE A 220 7.73 -2.00 -15.39
C ILE A 220 7.76 -0.47 -15.56
N GLY A 221 8.94 0.15 -15.57
CA GLY A 221 9.07 1.60 -15.57
C GLY A 221 8.61 2.22 -14.26
N SER A 222 8.43 1.40 -13.22
CA SER A 222 8.58 1.86 -11.83
C SER A 222 10.04 2.25 -11.72
N SER A 223 10.30 3.48 -11.34
CA SER A 223 11.65 4.03 -11.23
C SER A 223 12.46 3.26 -10.18
N ALA A 224 13.04 2.11 -10.56
CA ALA A 224 14.45 1.90 -10.31
C ALA A 224 15.17 2.89 -11.23
N GLU A 225 15.10 4.14 -10.79
CA GLU A 225 15.87 5.23 -11.30
C GLU A 225 17.33 4.74 -11.24
N THR A 226 17.96 4.52 -12.40
CA THR A 226 19.31 5.06 -12.58
C THR A 226 19.19 6.58 -12.64
N SER A 227 18.60 7.15 -11.60
CA SER A 227 19.12 8.36 -11.07
C SER A 227 20.54 7.97 -10.66
N ASP A 228 21.54 8.47 -11.36
CA ASP A 228 22.86 8.57 -10.74
C ASP A 228 22.68 9.18 -9.32
N GLU A 229 23.55 8.89 -8.36
CA GLU A 229 23.35 9.31 -6.96
C GLU A 229 22.99 10.81 -6.79
N HIS A 230 23.34 11.68 -7.76
CA HIS A 230 22.94 13.08 -7.76
C HIS A 230 21.43 13.26 -7.98
N THR A 231 20.79 12.55 -8.91
CA THR A 231 19.34 12.68 -9.15
C THR A 231 18.53 12.18 -7.93
N LYS A 232 19.07 11.22 -7.17
CA LYS A 232 18.39 10.54 -6.05
C LYS A 232 18.50 11.45 -4.85
N LEU A 233 19.68 12.01 -4.65
CA LEU A 233 19.88 13.09 -3.71
C LEU A 233 18.98 14.29 -4.03
N LEU A 234 18.85 14.70 -5.30
CA LEU A 234 17.94 15.78 -5.69
C LEU A 234 16.48 15.45 -5.39
N SER A 235 16.03 14.20 -5.62
CA SER A 235 14.70 13.73 -5.25
C SER A 235 14.47 13.79 -3.73
N ILE A 236 15.43 13.30 -2.94
CA ILE A 236 15.39 13.39 -1.47
C ILE A 236 15.35 14.86 -1.01
N LEU A 237 16.23 15.70 -1.54
CA LEU A 237 16.32 17.12 -1.19
C LEU A 237 15.04 17.89 -1.57
N SER A 238 14.37 17.50 -2.64
CA SER A 238 13.14 18.14 -3.11
C SER A 238 11.87 17.61 -2.44
N GLY A 239 11.94 16.51 -1.68
CA GLY A 239 10.77 15.89 -1.04
C GLY A 239 9.96 16.85 -0.14
N HIS A 240 10.64 17.77 0.56
CA HIS A 240 9.97 18.77 1.41
C HIS A 240 9.07 19.74 0.63
N TRP A 241 9.29 19.94 -0.69
CA TRP A 241 8.44 20.77 -1.53
C TRP A 241 7.03 20.23 -1.61
N ALA A 242 6.87 18.90 -1.70
CA ALA A 242 5.57 18.25 -1.76
C ALA A 242 4.79 18.47 -0.47
N ALA A 243 5.42 18.19 0.68
CA ALA A 243 4.81 18.39 1.99
C ALA A 243 4.38 19.85 2.21
N ARG A 244 5.26 20.82 1.87
CA ARG A 244 4.92 22.25 1.98
C ARG A 244 3.84 22.69 1.01
N ALA A 245 3.82 22.19 -0.23
CA ALA A 245 2.78 22.52 -1.19
C ALA A 245 1.39 22.04 -0.73
N VAL A 246 1.32 20.81 -0.20
CA VAL A 246 0.08 20.22 0.36
C VAL A 246 -0.37 20.99 1.60
N HIS A 247 0.57 21.36 2.48
CA HIS A 247 0.29 22.22 3.61
C HIS A 247 -0.31 23.57 3.21
N VAL A 248 0.33 24.29 2.28
CA VAL A 248 -0.18 25.59 1.82
C VAL A 248 -1.55 25.45 1.17
N ALA A 249 -1.81 24.35 0.43
CA ALA A 249 -3.13 24.10 -0.14
C ALA A 249 -4.22 23.95 0.93
N ALA A 250 -3.92 23.28 2.05
CA ALA A 250 -4.83 23.20 3.19
C ALA A 250 -4.97 24.55 3.90
N GLU A 251 -3.87 25.29 4.10
CA GLU A 251 -3.85 26.61 4.76
C GLU A 251 -4.73 27.64 4.04
N ILE A 252 -4.63 27.73 2.71
CA ILE A 252 -5.39 28.72 1.91
C ILE A 252 -6.84 28.26 1.61
N GLY A 253 -7.25 27.08 2.07
CA GLY A 253 -8.59 26.54 1.82
C GLY A 253 -8.84 26.10 0.38
N LEU A 254 -7.79 25.67 -0.33
CA LEU A 254 -7.87 25.30 -1.75
C LEU A 254 -8.86 24.15 -1.98
N ALA A 255 -8.80 23.11 -1.15
CA ALA A 255 -9.67 21.95 -1.26
C ALA A 255 -11.14 22.29 -0.98
N ASP A 256 -11.41 23.24 -0.08
CA ASP A 256 -12.76 23.68 0.25
C ASP A 256 -13.40 24.44 -0.92
N VAL A 257 -12.61 25.28 -1.61
CA VAL A 257 -13.03 26.01 -2.82
C VAL A 257 -13.35 25.05 -3.97
N LEU A 258 -12.60 23.95 -4.11
CA LEU A 258 -12.78 22.94 -5.16
C LEU A 258 -13.85 21.87 -4.86
N ARG A 259 -14.57 21.96 -3.73
CA ARG A 259 -15.48 20.92 -3.23
C ARG A 259 -16.66 20.61 -4.16
N ARG A 260 -17.23 21.62 -4.83
CA ARG A 260 -18.54 21.50 -5.50
C ARG A 260 -18.43 21.31 -7.00
N GLU A 261 -17.64 22.16 -7.63
CA GLU A 261 -17.51 22.20 -9.09
C GLU A 261 -16.07 22.46 -9.51
N PRO A 262 -15.66 22.02 -10.71
CA PRO A 262 -14.34 22.31 -11.21
C PRO A 262 -14.14 23.81 -11.45
N LEU A 263 -13.03 24.37 -10.97
CA LEU A 263 -12.70 25.80 -11.10
C LEU A 263 -11.38 26.01 -11.82
N THR A 264 -11.27 27.10 -12.57
CA THR A 264 -10.01 27.54 -13.17
C THR A 264 -9.05 28.08 -12.10
N ALA A 265 -7.75 28.10 -12.39
CA ALA A 265 -6.75 28.66 -11.47
C ALA A 265 -7.06 30.11 -11.05
N ARG A 266 -7.63 30.92 -11.95
CA ARG A 266 -8.03 32.30 -11.68
C ARG A 266 -9.20 32.39 -10.69
N GLU A 267 -10.19 31.51 -10.83
CA GLU A 267 -11.34 31.46 -9.93
C GLU A 267 -10.93 30.95 -8.55
N VAL A 268 -10.08 29.92 -8.49
CA VAL A 268 -9.50 29.44 -7.22
C VAL A 268 -8.75 30.58 -6.53
N ALA A 269 -7.85 31.26 -7.25
CA ALA A 269 -7.08 32.38 -6.69
C ALA A 269 -7.96 33.52 -6.19
N GLN A 270 -9.05 33.85 -6.90
CA GLN A 270 -10.00 34.86 -6.44
C GLN A 270 -10.69 34.45 -5.14
N GLN A 271 -11.11 33.19 -5.01
CA GLN A 271 -11.80 32.70 -3.83
C GLN A 271 -10.86 32.51 -2.62
N THR A 272 -9.60 32.15 -2.85
CA THR A 272 -8.59 32.02 -1.79
C THR A 272 -7.82 33.33 -1.53
N SER A 273 -8.19 34.44 -2.19
CA SER A 273 -7.48 35.73 -2.09
C SER A 273 -5.97 35.66 -2.38
N CYS A 274 -5.59 34.84 -3.37
CA CYS A 274 -4.20 34.55 -3.73
C CYS A 274 -3.83 35.13 -5.11
N ASP A 275 -2.54 35.13 -5.43
CA ASP A 275 -2.05 35.49 -6.76
C ASP A 275 -2.43 34.40 -7.80
N PRO A 276 -3.07 34.76 -8.94
CA PRO A 276 -3.48 33.78 -9.95
C PRO A 276 -2.32 33.00 -10.57
N GLY A 277 -1.15 33.62 -10.76
CA GLY A 277 0.02 32.96 -11.33
C GLY A 277 0.65 31.95 -10.37
N ALA A 278 0.71 32.28 -9.08
CA ALA A 278 1.17 31.37 -8.05
C ALA A 278 0.21 30.18 -7.87
N VAL A 279 -1.10 30.42 -7.85
CA VAL A 279 -2.11 29.36 -7.75
C VAL A 279 -2.08 28.42 -8.95
N ASP A 280 -1.89 28.92 -10.18
CA ASP A 280 -1.72 28.06 -11.36
C ASP A 280 -0.53 27.11 -11.22
N ARG A 281 0.62 27.63 -10.74
CA ARG A 281 1.82 26.82 -10.50
C ARG A 281 1.59 25.78 -9.40
N LEU A 282 0.91 26.18 -8.32
CA LEU A 282 0.57 25.27 -7.22
C LEU A 282 -0.36 24.16 -7.70
N LEU A 283 -1.46 24.49 -8.40
CA LEU A 283 -2.40 23.51 -8.94
C LEU A 283 -1.74 22.53 -9.91
N ARG A 284 -0.82 23.00 -10.75
CA ARG A 284 -0.02 22.13 -11.62
C ARG A 284 0.82 21.14 -10.83
N TYR A 285 1.49 21.60 -9.77
CA TYR A 285 2.28 20.73 -8.91
C TYR A 285 1.42 19.76 -8.11
N LEU A 286 0.30 20.22 -7.54
CA LEU A 286 -0.68 19.37 -6.84
C LEU A 286 -1.33 18.35 -7.79
N THR A 287 -1.46 18.66 -9.09
CA THR A 287 -1.91 17.70 -10.10
C THR A 287 -0.88 16.59 -10.30
N HIS A 288 0.42 16.96 -10.36
CA HIS A 288 1.51 15.98 -10.42
C HIS A 288 1.55 15.07 -9.18
N LEU A 289 1.26 15.62 -7.99
CA LEU A 289 1.14 14.86 -6.74
C LEU A 289 -0.18 14.07 -6.63
N GLY A 290 -1.11 14.19 -7.58
CA GLY A 290 -2.40 13.52 -7.57
C GLY A 290 -3.40 14.05 -6.53
N VAL A 291 -3.16 15.22 -5.95
CA VAL A 291 -4.04 15.87 -4.95
C VAL A 291 -5.24 16.53 -5.64
N VAL A 292 -5.03 17.12 -6.82
CA VAL A 292 -6.09 17.65 -7.68
C VAL A 292 -5.97 17.03 -9.07
N ARG A 293 -7.02 17.15 -9.88
CA ARG A 293 -7.00 16.72 -11.28
C ARG A 293 -7.51 17.82 -12.19
N GLN A 294 -6.92 17.94 -13.36
CA GLN A 294 -7.41 18.82 -14.40
C GLN A 294 -8.68 18.23 -15.05
N VAL A 295 -9.70 19.06 -15.23
CA VAL A 295 -10.97 18.74 -15.88
C VAL A 295 -11.12 19.63 -17.10
N GLY A 296 -11.30 19.01 -18.28
CA GLY A 296 -11.33 19.74 -19.55
C GLY A 296 -9.98 20.39 -19.85
N GLN A 297 -10.00 21.64 -20.36
CA GLN A 297 -8.79 22.33 -20.82
C GLN A 297 -8.09 23.17 -19.74
N SER A 298 -8.78 23.59 -18.66
CA SER A 298 -8.23 24.59 -17.73
C SER A 298 -8.81 24.58 -16.31
N ALA A 299 -9.82 23.75 -16.03
CA ALA A 299 -10.43 23.68 -14.70
C ALA A 299 -9.79 22.56 -13.86
N TYR A 300 -9.93 22.63 -12.55
CA TYR A 300 -9.40 21.66 -11.59
C TYR A 300 -10.49 21.20 -10.64
N SER A 301 -10.40 19.96 -10.18
CA SER A 301 -11.24 19.39 -9.12
C SER A 301 -10.39 18.60 -8.14
N ASN A 302 -10.87 18.43 -6.91
CA ASN A 302 -10.22 17.54 -5.95
C ASN A 302 -10.19 16.10 -6.48
N THR A 303 -9.13 15.38 -6.16
CA THR A 303 -9.15 13.90 -6.16
C THR A 303 -9.61 13.39 -4.80
N ALA A 304 -9.71 12.07 -4.63
CA ALA A 304 -9.94 11.47 -3.32
C ALA A 304 -8.88 11.89 -2.28
N LEU A 305 -7.62 12.07 -2.69
CA LEU A 305 -6.55 12.57 -1.84
C LEU A 305 -6.75 14.06 -1.49
N GLY A 306 -7.15 14.88 -2.47
CA GLY A 306 -7.45 16.31 -2.22
C GLY A 306 -8.63 16.54 -1.27
N GLU A 307 -9.64 15.67 -1.29
CA GLU A 307 -10.77 15.76 -0.35
C GLU A 307 -10.34 15.61 1.12
N LEU A 308 -9.21 14.94 1.40
CA LEU A 308 -8.66 14.84 2.75
C LEU A 308 -8.16 16.19 3.31
N LEU A 309 -7.90 17.17 2.44
CA LEU A 309 -7.38 18.48 2.83
C LEU A 309 -8.46 19.49 3.22
N ARG A 310 -9.74 19.13 3.08
CA ARG A 310 -10.86 20.00 3.46
C ARG A 310 -10.88 20.32 4.94
N ALA A 311 -11.31 21.53 5.31
CA ALA A 311 -11.27 21.99 6.70
C ALA A 311 -12.12 21.13 7.66
N ASP A 312 -13.13 20.42 7.17
CA ASP A 312 -13.96 19.50 7.96
C ASP A 312 -13.35 18.10 8.11
N ASN A 313 -12.20 17.83 7.48
CA ASN A 313 -11.48 16.57 7.57
C ASN A 313 -10.29 16.68 8.53
N PRO A 314 -10.13 15.79 9.53
CA PRO A 314 -8.97 15.78 10.43
C PRO A 314 -7.60 15.67 9.74
N PHE A 315 -7.52 15.08 8.54
CA PHE A 315 -6.28 15.07 7.75
C PHE A 315 -5.82 16.48 7.34
N SER A 316 -6.74 17.44 7.27
CA SER A 316 -6.41 18.85 7.04
C SER A 316 -5.66 19.44 8.24
N ASP A 317 -6.07 19.13 9.46
CA ASP A 317 -5.36 19.53 10.69
C ASP A 317 -4.00 18.84 10.81
N LEU A 318 -3.94 17.55 10.49
CA LEU A 318 -2.66 16.81 10.39
C LEU A 318 -1.71 17.47 9.38
N THR A 319 -2.21 17.79 8.20
CA THR A 319 -1.44 18.50 7.17
C THR A 319 -0.96 19.88 7.65
N ARG A 320 -1.80 20.62 8.38
CA ARG A 320 -1.42 21.92 8.95
C ARG A 320 -0.32 21.78 10.00
N MET A 321 -0.43 20.81 10.91
CA MET A 321 0.57 20.56 11.94
C MET A 321 1.93 20.15 11.34
N TYR A 322 1.92 19.21 10.38
CA TYR A 322 3.14 18.71 9.75
C TYR A 322 3.87 19.77 8.92
N GLY A 323 3.13 20.65 8.25
CA GLY A 323 3.74 21.78 7.56
C GLY A 323 3.94 23.02 8.44
N GLY A 324 3.38 23.08 9.64
CA GLY A 324 3.42 24.21 10.56
C GLY A 324 4.52 24.05 11.60
N GLU A 325 4.12 23.83 12.86
CA GLU A 325 5.02 23.75 14.00
C GLU A 325 6.08 22.65 13.84
N PHE A 326 5.70 21.49 13.32
CA PHE A 326 6.65 20.39 13.11
C PHE A 326 7.66 20.74 12.03
N TYR A 327 7.22 21.33 10.91
CA TYR A 327 8.13 21.81 9.88
C TYR A 327 9.12 22.85 10.43
N GLY A 328 8.64 23.79 11.25
CA GLY A 328 9.48 24.79 11.90
C GLY A 328 10.50 24.20 12.87
N ALA A 329 10.18 23.10 13.55
CA ALA A 329 11.14 22.36 14.35
C ALA A 329 12.21 21.66 13.48
N TRP A 330 11.82 21.12 12.32
CA TRP A 330 12.75 20.49 11.39
C TRP A 330 13.78 21.45 10.78
N ASP A 331 13.47 22.75 10.66
CA ASP A 331 14.45 23.78 10.29
C ASP A 331 15.62 23.84 11.30
N GLU A 332 15.38 23.48 12.57
CA GLU A 332 16.36 23.45 13.66
C GLU A 332 16.87 22.03 13.95
N PHE A 333 16.60 21.03 13.10
CA PHE A 333 16.91 19.62 13.38
C PHE A 333 18.39 19.35 13.68
N ALA A 334 19.30 20.12 13.08
CA ALA A 334 20.73 20.02 13.36
C ALA A 334 21.07 20.29 14.84
N SER A 335 20.26 21.07 15.56
CA SER A 335 20.42 21.30 17.00
C SER A 335 20.15 20.03 17.80
N ALA A 336 19.15 19.24 17.40
CA ALA A 336 18.80 17.99 18.06
C ALA A 336 19.93 16.96 17.91
N VAL A 337 20.42 16.76 16.68
CA VAL A 337 21.54 15.85 16.42
C VAL A 337 22.80 16.23 17.20
N ARG A 338 23.07 17.53 17.38
CA ARG A 338 24.27 18.00 18.08
C ARG A 338 24.18 17.90 19.60
N THR A 339 22.98 18.00 20.16
CA THR A 339 22.80 18.20 21.61
C THR A 339 22.03 17.10 22.31
N GLY A 340 21.30 16.25 21.56
CA GLY A 340 20.37 15.27 22.10
C GLY A 340 19.10 15.89 22.71
N ARG A 341 18.91 17.22 22.62
CA ARG A 341 17.67 17.91 23.01
C ARG A 341 16.73 18.05 21.81
N THR A 342 15.45 18.33 22.03
CA THR A 342 14.50 18.45 20.92
C THR A 342 14.77 19.68 20.05
N ALA A 343 14.56 19.55 18.74
CA ALA A 343 14.61 20.68 17.82
C ALA A 343 13.42 21.62 18.06
N PHE A 344 12.29 21.05 18.49
CA PHE A 344 11.10 21.79 18.88
C PHE A 344 11.37 22.76 20.03
N SER A 345 11.96 22.31 21.13
CA SER A 345 12.24 23.21 22.26
C SER A 345 13.32 24.23 21.94
N HIS A 346 14.27 23.89 21.07
CA HIS A 346 15.22 24.87 20.53
C HIS A 346 14.51 25.98 19.73
N ARG A 347 13.53 25.63 18.88
CA ARG A 347 12.82 26.57 18.01
C ARG A 347 11.79 27.43 18.74
N TYR A 348 11.04 26.83 19.67
CA TYR A 348 9.87 27.43 20.31
C TYR A 348 10.10 27.84 21.78
N GLY A 349 11.25 27.46 22.37
CA GLY A 349 11.63 27.85 23.72
C GLY A 349 10.91 27.09 24.84
N ALA A 350 10.13 26.06 24.51
CA ALA A 350 9.41 25.20 25.44
C ALA A 350 9.32 23.77 24.88
N GLU A 351 9.20 22.77 25.75
CA GLU A 351 8.97 21.39 25.32
C GLU A 351 7.60 21.26 24.65
N HIS A 352 7.48 20.28 23.73
CA HIS A 352 6.32 20.09 22.86
C HIS A 352 4.97 20.17 23.60
N PHE A 353 4.84 19.40 24.67
CA PHE A 353 3.59 19.29 25.43
C PHE A 353 3.28 20.51 26.30
N ASP A 354 4.29 21.27 26.72
CA ASP A 354 4.13 22.53 27.47
C ASP A 354 3.76 23.66 26.51
N TYR A 355 4.38 23.69 25.34
CA TYR A 355 4.05 24.64 24.29
C TYR A 355 2.57 24.59 23.92
N PHE A 356 2.01 23.40 23.70
CA PHE A 356 0.59 23.26 23.38
C PHE A 356 -0.33 23.67 24.54
N ALA A 357 0.06 23.40 25.79
CA ALA A 357 -0.71 23.86 26.95
C ALA A 357 -0.87 25.39 26.97
N ASP A 358 0.16 26.12 26.55
CA ASP A 358 0.15 27.60 26.46
C ASP A 358 -0.39 28.16 25.13
N HIS A 359 -0.63 27.30 24.12
CA HIS A 359 -1.09 27.71 22.78
C HIS A 359 -2.38 26.99 22.37
N PRO A 360 -3.56 27.43 22.86
CA PRO A 360 -4.82 26.70 22.69
C PRO A 360 -5.23 26.43 21.24
N THR A 361 -4.86 27.29 20.28
CA THR A 361 -5.15 27.05 18.86
C THR A 361 -4.30 25.91 18.31
N ALA A 362 -3.01 25.91 18.63
CA ALA A 362 -2.09 24.86 18.21
C ALA A 362 -2.46 23.53 18.88
N ALA A 363 -2.86 23.55 20.16
CA ALA A 363 -3.37 22.37 20.86
C ALA A 363 -4.62 21.78 20.19
N ARG A 364 -5.59 22.61 19.80
CA ARG A 364 -6.77 22.13 19.06
C ARG A 364 -6.41 21.50 17.72
N THR A 365 -5.45 22.06 16.99
CA THR A 365 -4.96 21.47 15.73
C THR A 365 -4.26 20.14 15.98
N PHE A 366 -3.42 20.05 17.01
CA PHE A 366 -2.81 18.79 17.45
C PHE A 366 -3.88 17.75 17.80
N ASP A 367 -4.82 18.06 18.69
CA ASP A 367 -5.87 17.17 19.14
C ASP A 367 -6.74 16.66 17.98
N ARG A 368 -7.08 17.53 17.02
CA ARG A 368 -7.84 17.16 15.83
C ARG A 368 -7.01 16.33 14.85
N SER A 369 -5.73 16.64 14.69
CA SER A 369 -4.84 15.85 13.83
C SER A 369 -4.73 14.40 14.28
N MET A 370 -4.74 14.16 15.60
CA MET A 370 -4.69 12.81 16.16
C MET A 370 -5.94 11.98 15.85
N GLN A 371 -7.05 12.62 15.47
CA GLN A 371 -8.27 11.95 15.04
C GLN A 371 -8.17 11.38 13.61
N ALA A 372 -7.24 11.89 12.78
CA ALA A 372 -7.19 11.57 11.34
C ALA A 372 -7.04 10.08 11.04
N VAL A 373 -6.25 9.38 11.86
CA VAL A 373 -6.04 7.94 11.71
C VAL A 373 -6.74 7.12 12.80
N ALA A 374 -7.47 7.75 13.72
CA ALA A 374 -8.04 7.08 14.89
C ALA A 374 -9.03 5.97 14.52
N ASN A 375 -9.96 6.22 13.58
CA ASN A 375 -10.90 5.18 13.13
C ASN A 375 -10.18 4.01 12.42
N LEU A 376 -9.20 4.31 11.56
CA LEU A 376 -8.44 3.27 10.85
C LEU A 376 -7.66 2.38 11.83
N VAL A 377 -7.09 2.98 12.87
CA VAL A 377 -6.38 2.27 13.94
C VAL A 377 -7.37 1.48 14.81
N ALA A 378 -8.53 2.06 15.17
CA ALA A 378 -9.58 1.37 15.91
C ALA A 378 -10.09 0.14 15.16
N ASP A 379 -10.43 0.28 13.88
CA ASP A 379 -10.88 -0.82 13.02
C ASP A 379 -9.82 -1.93 12.92
N GLY A 380 -8.55 -1.53 12.76
CA GLY A 380 -7.41 -2.45 12.76
C GLY A 380 -7.30 -3.20 14.08
N LEU A 381 -7.40 -2.49 15.20
CA LEU A 381 -7.31 -3.03 16.54
C LEU A 381 -8.49 -3.97 16.85
N CYS A 382 -9.73 -3.62 16.52
CA CYS A 382 -10.91 -4.46 16.71
C CYS A 382 -10.85 -5.76 15.87
N ARG A 383 -10.19 -5.74 14.70
CA ARG A 383 -9.92 -6.96 13.94
C ARG A 383 -8.78 -7.78 14.53
N ALA A 384 -7.76 -7.10 15.05
CA ALA A 384 -6.56 -7.73 15.58
C ALA A 384 -6.72 -8.18 17.03
N PHE A 385 -7.71 -7.71 17.79
CA PHE A 385 -7.89 -8.01 19.21
C PHE A 385 -9.37 -8.09 19.56
N THR A 386 -9.77 -9.20 20.21
CA THR A 386 -11.13 -9.38 20.70
C THR A 386 -11.25 -8.76 22.09
N PHE A 387 -12.06 -7.70 22.20
CA PHE A 387 -12.42 -7.14 23.49
C PHE A 387 -13.47 -8.03 24.17
N PRO A 388 -13.20 -8.62 25.34
CA PRO A 388 -14.19 -9.44 26.03
C PRO A 388 -15.39 -8.59 26.47
N ALA A 389 -16.59 -9.18 26.45
CA ALA A 389 -17.78 -8.51 26.93
C ALA A 389 -17.63 -8.12 28.41
N GLU A 390 -18.30 -7.04 28.82
CA GLU A 390 -18.33 -6.51 30.19
C GLU A 390 -16.95 -6.07 30.72
N THR A 391 -16.01 -5.73 29.83
CA THR A 391 -14.69 -5.19 30.20
C THR A 391 -14.65 -3.67 30.19
N THR A 392 -13.77 -3.12 31.02
CA THR A 392 -13.45 -1.69 31.06
C THR A 392 -12.05 -1.43 30.48
N VAL A 393 -11.97 -0.58 29.45
CA VAL A 393 -10.72 -0.15 28.82
C VAL A 393 -10.28 1.20 29.37
N ILE A 394 -9.04 1.29 29.87
CA ILE A 394 -8.41 2.54 30.32
C ILE A 394 -7.42 2.99 29.25
N ASP A 395 -7.75 4.05 28.51
CA ASP A 395 -6.91 4.64 27.46
C ASP A 395 -6.03 5.74 28.04
N ILE A 396 -4.76 5.42 28.28
CA ILE A 396 -3.77 6.29 28.95
C ILE A 396 -3.07 7.13 27.90
N GLY A 397 -3.10 8.46 28.06
CA GLY A 397 -2.67 9.37 27.01
C GLY A 397 -3.60 9.34 25.80
N GLY A 398 -4.88 8.98 26.02
CA GLY A 398 -5.86 8.78 24.95
C GLY A 398 -6.37 10.07 24.29
N GLY A 399 -5.82 11.23 24.68
CA GLY A 399 -6.18 12.52 24.13
C GLY A 399 -7.66 12.86 24.35
N ASN A 400 -8.33 13.26 23.27
CA ASN A 400 -9.77 13.53 23.26
C ASN A 400 -10.65 12.25 23.20
N GLY A 401 -10.06 11.06 23.35
CA GLY A 401 -10.79 9.80 23.42
C GLY A 401 -11.38 9.31 22.10
N THR A 402 -10.98 9.88 20.95
CA THR A 402 -11.53 9.46 19.64
C THR A 402 -11.24 7.99 19.32
N LEU A 403 -10.03 7.51 19.64
CA LEU A 403 -9.65 6.09 19.46
C LEU A 403 -10.55 5.18 20.31
N LEU A 404 -10.59 5.42 21.62
CA LEU A 404 -11.43 4.65 22.53
C LEU A 404 -12.92 4.73 22.15
N GLY A 405 -13.43 5.91 21.80
CA GLY A 405 -14.81 6.09 21.34
C GLY A 405 -15.13 5.24 20.11
N ALA A 406 -14.21 5.14 19.15
CA ALA A 406 -14.36 4.26 18.00
C ALA A 406 -14.35 2.78 18.39
N ILE A 407 -13.46 2.36 19.30
CA ILE A 407 -13.44 0.98 19.84
C ILE A 407 -14.78 0.64 20.52
N LEU A 408 -15.30 1.52 21.36
CA LEU A 408 -16.57 1.30 22.09
C LEU A 408 -17.79 1.25 21.16
N ARG A 409 -17.72 1.91 19.99
CA ARG A 409 -18.80 1.88 18.99
C ARG A 409 -19.00 0.48 18.43
N ASP A 410 -17.92 -0.24 18.19
CA ASP A 410 -17.93 -1.60 17.62
C ASP A 410 -18.05 -2.70 18.68
N ASN A 411 -17.84 -2.35 19.96
CA ASN A 411 -17.90 -3.26 21.09
C ASN A 411 -18.96 -2.77 22.10
N PRO A 412 -20.25 -3.12 21.93
CA PRO A 412 -21.36 -2.54 22.69
C PRO A 412 -21.35 -2.88 24.19
N ASP A 413 -20.74 -4.01 24.56
CA ASP A 413 -20.66 -4.50 25.95
C ASP A 413 -19.38 -4.04 26.67
N VAL A 414 -18.55 -3.21 26.02
CA VAL A 414 -17.34 -2.65 26.60
C VAL A 414 -17.61 -1.23 27.08
N SER A 415 -17.01 -0.85 28.20
CA SER A 415 -16.97 0.53 28.70
C SER A 415 -15.52 1.04 28.69
N GLY A 416 -15.32 2.34 28.85
CA GLY A 416 -13.96 2.84 28.91
C GLY A 416 -13.80 4.17 29.61
N ILE A 417 -12.56 4.46 29.99
CA ILE A 417 -12.13 5.73 30.58
C ILE A 417 -10.96 6.25 29.76
N VAL A 418 -11.11 7.43 29.16
CA VAL A 418 -9.96 8.16 28.62
C VAL A 418 -9.26 8.90 29.74
N PHE A 419 -7.95 8.74 29.86
CA PHE A 419 -7.11 9.38 30.86
C PHE A 419 -6.02 10.23 30.19
N ASP A 420 -6.05 11.53 30.43
CA ASP A 420 -5.06 12.48 29.90
C ASP A 420 -4.92 13.69 30.86
N ARG A 421 -4.09 14.67 30.51
CA ARG A 421 -3.98 15.92 31.26
C ARG A 421 -5.31 16.67 31.30
N ASP A 422 -5.52 17.46 32.35
CA ASP A 422 -6.78 18.17 32.62
C ASP A 422 -7.33 18.96 31.42
N HIS A 423 -6.47 19.67 30.68
CA HIS A 423 -6.87 20.50 29.55
C HIS A 423 -7.25 19.70 28.29
N VAL A 424 -6.87 18.41 28.24
CA VAL A 424 -7.13 17.51 27.11
C VAL A 424 -8.38 16.68 27.38
N SER A 425 -8.49 16.09 28.57
CA SER A 425 -9.60 15.22 28.97
C SER A 425 -10.96 15.93 29.04
N GLN A 426 -10.98 17.25 29.27
CA GLN A 426 -12.19 18.08 29.23
C GLN A 426 -12.83 18.16 27.83
N HIS A 427 -12.07 17.88 26.78
CA HIS A 427 -12.55 17.87 25.39
C HIS A 427 -12.93 16.47 24.91
N ALA A 428 -12.86 15.45 25.76
CA ALA A 428 -13.32 14.11 25.40
C ALA A 428 -14.80 14.15 25.01
N ALA A 429 -15.10 13.80 23.77
CA ALA A 429 -16.48 13.78 23.29
C ALA A 429 -17.23 12.68 24.04
N ILE A 430 -18.07 13.07 25.00
CA ILE A 430 -18.96 12.18 25.75
C ILE A 430 -20.11 11.75 24.81
N GLU A 431 -19.78 11.01 23.75
CA GLU A 431 -20.78 10.54 22.76
C GLU A 431 -21.47 9.25 23.18
N HIS A 432 -20.99 8.60 24.24
CA HIS A 432 -21.57 7.36 24.73
C HIS A 432 -21.56 7.38 26.24
N GLY A 433 -22.70 7.14 26.91
CA GLY A 433 -22.75 7.01 28.38
C GLY A 433 -21.86 5.88 28.97
N ARG A 434 -21.09 5.19 28.12
CA ARG A 434 -20.08 4.16 28.40
C ARG A 434 -18.64 4.68 28.36
N LEU A 435 -18.40 5.90 27.88
CA LEU A 435 -17.09 6.56 27.87
C LEU A 435 -17.04 7.57 29.00
N GLY A 436 -16.25 7.26 30.03
CA GLY A 436 -15.86 8.20 31.07
C GLY A 436 -14.56 8.93 30.72
N SER A 437 -14.26 9.99 31.47
CA SER A 437 -13.01 10.72 31.40
C SER A 437 -12.41 10.83 32.79
N ALA A 438 -11.10 10.66 32.91
CA ALA A 438 -10.32 10.94 34.10
C ALA A 438 -9.11 11.80 33.71
N SER A 439 -8.54 12.49 34.68
CA SER A 439 -7.39 13.35 34.42
C SER A 439 -6.31 13.24 35.48
N GLY A 440 -5.06 13.46 35.05
CA GLY A 440 -3.90 13.38 35.93
C GLY A 440 -2.60 13.24 35.16
N ASP A 441 -1.59 12.75 35.87
CA ASP A 441 -0.25 12.50 35.34
C ASP A 441 0.06 11.00 35.43
N PHE A 442 0.15 10.35 34.27
CA PHE A 442 0.44 8.92 34.17
C PHE A 442 1.81 8.51 34.71
N PHE A 443 2.71 9.46 34.99
CA PHE A 443 3.97 9.17 35.67
C PHE A 443 3.77 8.91 37.16
N THR A 444 2.64 9.34 37.72
CA THR A 444 2.34 9.26 39.15
C THR A 444 1.24 8.23 39.43
N GLU A 445 0.10 8.35 38.75
CA GLU A 445 -1.08 7.52 38.95
C GLU A 445 -1.91 7.44 37.67
N VAL A 446 -2.57 6.29 37.45
CA VAL A 446 -3.58 6.08 36.41
C VAL A 446 -4.82 5.43 37.03
N PRO A 447 -6.01 5.53 36.42
CA PRO A 447 -7.23 4.92 36.96
C PRO A 447 -7.08 3.41 37.21
N GLY A 448 -7.40 2.97 38.42
CA GLY A 448 -7.43 1.56 38.80
C GLY A 448 -8.70 0.85 38.35
N GLY A 449 -8.67 -0.49 38.37
CA GLY A 449 -9.85 -1.32 38.13
C GLY A 449 -10.20 -1.57 36.66
N GLY A 450 -9.31 -1.20 35.73
CA GLY A 450 -9.43 -1.57 34.32
C GLY A 450 -9.12 -3.04 34.05
N ASP A 451 -9.79 -3.60 33.06
CA ASP A 451 -9.50 -4.93 32.52
C ASP A 451 -8.43 -4.87 31.43
N ILE A 452 -8.45 -3.77 30.67
CA ILE A 452 -7.52 -3.50 29.58
C ILE A 452 -6.95 -2.10 29.78
N TYR A 453 -5.63 -1.97 29.71
CA TYR A 453 -4.92 -0.71 29.69
C TYR A 453 -4.35 -0.50 28.30
N LEU A 454 -4.64 0.64 27.69
CA LEU A 454 -4.24 0.97 26.32
C LEU A 454 -3.26 2.14 26.34
N LEU A 455 -2.11 1.97 25.68
CA LEU A 455 -1.12 3.00 25.39
C LEU A 455 -0.92 3.04 23.87
N SER A 456 -1.46 4.05 23.20
CA SER A 456 -1.37 4.17 21.74
C SER A 456 -0.54 5.38 21.36
N ARG A 457 0.67 5.17 20.82
CA ARG A 457 1.62 6.24 20.46
C ARG A 457 1.90 7.14 21.67
N VAL A 458 2.32 6.51 22.76
CA VAL A 458 2.60 7.18 24.04
C VAL A 458 4.03 6.89 24.45
N LEU A 459 4.46 5.63 24.43
CA LEU A 459 5.80 5.26 24.89
C LEU A 459 6.89 5.78 23.94
N HIS A 460 6.57 5.96 22.65
CA HIS A 460 7.53 6.52 21.71
C HIS A 460 7.89 7.99 21.97
N ASP A 461 7.13 8.72 22.79
CA ASP A 461 7.40 10.12 23.13
C ASP A 461 8.47 10.26 24.22
N TRP A 462 8.82 9.16 24.89
CA TRP A 462 9.62 9.19 26.11
C TRP A 462 10.90 8.38 25.98
N ASN A 463 11.90 8.70 26.82
CA ASN A 463 13.08 7.86 27.01
C ASN A 463 12.72 6.56 27.75
N ASP A 464 13.68 5.64 27.84
CA ASP A 464 13.46 4.30 28.39
C ASP A 464 13.09 4.32 29.89
N GLU A 465 13.73 5.18 30.68
CA GLU A 465 13.44 5.34 32.11
C GLU A 465 12.02 5.85 32.36
N ASP A 466 11.59 6.83 31.57
CA ASP A 466 10.25 7.37 31.62
C ASP A 466 9.20 6.37 31.14
N CYS A 467 9.50 5.60 30.09
CA CYS A 467 8.65 4.47 29.66
C CYS A 467 8.46 3.46 30.79
N VAL A 468 9.55 3.06 31.45
CA VAL A 468 9.47 2.13 32.60
C VAL A 468 8.65 2.73 33.73
N ARG A 469 8.81 4.02 34.04
CA ARG A 469 7.99 4.71 35.05
C ARG A 469 6.50 4.68 34.72
N VAL A 470 6.11 4.92 33.46
CA VAL A 470 4.72 4.82 33.00
C VAL A 470 4.20 3.39 33.16
N LEU A 471 4.98 2.40 32.69
CA LEU A 471 4.62 0.99 32.79
C LEU A 471 4.47 0.55 34.25
N GLU A 472 5.38 0.91 35.14
CA GLU A 472 5.27 0.63 36.57
C GLU A 472 4.00 1.24 37.19
N THR A 473 3.62 2.46 36.77
CA THR A 473 2.36 3.08 37.20
C THR A 473 1.14 2.31 36.72
N CYS A 474 1.13 1.87 35.45
CA CYS A 474 0.10 0.98 34.92
C CYS A 474 0.05 -0.32 35.73
N ARG A 475 1.22 -0.92 36.02
CA ARG A 475 1.34 -2.19 36.75
C ARG A 475 0.75 -2.12 38.15
N ARG A 476 0.91 -0.99 38.85
CA ARG A 476 0.32 -0.74 40.18
C ARG A 476 -1.21 -0.64 40.13
N ALA A 477 -1.76 -0.11 39.04
CA ALA A 477 -3.21 0.05 38.84
C ALA A 477 -3.89 -1.23 38.34
N CYS A 478 -3.17 -2.06 37.59
CA CYS A 478 -3.65 -3.32 37.02
C CYS A 478 -3.96 -4.37 38.10
N HIS A 479 -5.07 -5.09 37.92
CA HIS A 479 -5.30 -6.36 38.58
C HIS A 479 -4.54 -7.51 37.86
N PRO A 480 -4.32 -8.68 38.48
CA PRO A 480 -3.44 -9.73 37.92
C PRO A 480 -3.84 -10.29 36.55
N ASN A 481 -5.12 -10.23 36.18
CA ASN A 481 -5.63 -10.73 34.90
C ASN A 481 -5.80 -9.64 33.84
N ALA A 482 -5.38 -8.39 34.15
CA ALA A 482 -5.45 -7.29 33.20
C ALA A 482 -4.62 -7.57 31.94
N THR A 483 -4.94 -6.87 30.86
CA THR A 483 -4.13 -6.87 29.65
C THR A 483 -3.62 -5.48 29.36
N LEU A 484 -2.34 -5.34 29.06
CA LEU A 484 -1.77 -4.11 28.53
C LEU A 484 -1.69 -4.22 27.00
N LEU A 485 -2.24 -3.25 26.30
CA LEU A 485 -2.13 -3.10 24.85
C LEU A 485 -1.27 -1.88 24.55
N VAL A 486 -0.16 -2.10 23.85
CA VAL A 486 0.72 -1.02 23.39
C VAL A 486 0.66 -0.96 21.87
N LEU A 487 0.30 0.20 21.31
CA LEU A 487 0.21 0.41 19.86
C LEU A 487 1.30 1.37 19.42
N GLU A 488 2.34 0.84 18.80
CA GLU A 488 3.56 1.58 18.44
C GLU A 488 4.12 1.10 17.11
N ARG A 489 5.05 1.87 16.53
CA ARG A 489 5.84 1.38 15.39
C ARG A 489 7.00 0.55 15.91
N LEU A 490 7.40 -0.44 15.12
CA LEU A 490 8.53 -1.30 15.46
C LEU A 490 9.68 -1.05 14.50
N LEU A 491 10.83 -0.68 15.05
CA LEU A 491 12.09 -0.76 14.32
C LEU A 491 12.43 -2.23 14.07
N SER A 492 13.13 -2.49 12.97
CA SER A 492 13.74 -3.80 12.75
C SER A 492 14.88 -4.03 13.74
N ASP A 493 14.97 -5.23 14.32
CA ASP A 493 16.04 -5.57 15.27
C ASP A 493 17.44 -5.53 14.63
N LYS A 494 17.53 -5.62 13.30
CA LYS A 494 18.77 -5.48 12.54
C LYS A 494 18.66 -4.34 11.54
N VAL A 495 19.70 -3.52 11.50
CA VAL A 495 19.84 -2.44 10.53
C VAL A 495 19.88 -3.03 9.12
N GLY A 496 18.98 -2.56 8.26
CA GLY A 496 18.87 -3.01 6.86
C GLY A 496 17.85 -4.11 6.61
N ASP A 497 17.27 -4.72 7.65
CA ASP A 497 16.22 -5.74 7.51
C ASP A 497 14.81 -5.14 7.43
N ALA A 498 14.68 -3.81 7.53
CA ALA A 498 13.40 -3.12 7.45
C ALA A 498 12.82 -3.20 6.02
N PRO A 499 11.50 -3.45 5.88
CA PRO A 499 10.81 -3.27 4.61
C PRO A 499 11.07 -1.88 4.02
N GLU A 500 11.18 -1.79 2.69
CA GLU A 500 11.48 -0.52 2.00
C GLU A 500 10.43 0.58 2.28
N ASP A 501 9.19 0.17 2.57
CA ASP A 501 8.06 1.04 2.89
C ASP A 501 7.83 1.27 4.40
N SER A 502 8.70 0.75 5.26
CA SER A 502 8.62 0.93 6.72
C SER A 502 8.72 2.40 7.12
N LEU A 503 7.79 2.86 7.96
CA LEU A 503 7.74 4.24 8.46
C LEU A 503 8.45 4.40 9.81
N ALA A 504 8.91 3.31 10.44
CA ALA A 504 9.51 3.34 11.77
C ALA A 504 10.77 4.24 11.85
N ALA A 505 11.71 4.14 10.91
CA ALA A 505 12.93 4.96 10.95
C ALA A 505 12.67 6.47 10.69
N PRO A 506 11.84 6.87 9.71
CA PRO A 506 11.40 8.27 9.60
C PRO A 506 10.73 8.80 10.88
N TRP A 507 9.90 7.99 11.55
CA TRP A 507 9.28 8.37 12.82
C TRP A 507 10.23 8.43 14.00
N ASP A 508 11.25 7.59 14.05
CA ASP A 508 12.29 7.72 15.06
C ASP A 508 12.96 9.11 15.01
N MET A 509 13.24 9.60 13.80
CA MET A 509 13.78 10.96 13.62
C MET A 509 12.75 12.05 13.97
N GLN A 510 11.47 11.81 13.70
CA GLN A 510 10.40 12.71 14.14
C GLN A 510 10.34 12.80 15.67
N MET A 511 10.43 11.66 16.37
CA MET A 511 10.44 11.64 17.84
C MET A 511 11.64 12.39 18.39
N LEU A 512 12.84 12.17 17.85
CA LEU A 512 14.03 12.94 18.21
C LEU A 512 13.86 14.46 17.98
N ALA A 513 13.24 14.85 16.86
CA ALA A 513 13.03 16.26 16.53
C ALA A 513 12.04 16.94 17.47
N ILE A 514 10.96 16.24 17.85
CA ILE A 514 9.79 16.86 18.48
C ILE A 514 9.69 16.60 19.98
N THR A 515 9.75 15.34 20.41
CA THR A 515 9.47 14.93 21.80
C THR A 515 10.73 14.51 22.55
N GLY A 516 11.79 14.15 21.84
CA GLY A 516 13.02 13.60 22.42
C GLY A 516 12.91 12.12 22.77
N GLY A 517 11.77 11.50 22.44
CA GLY A 517 11.56 10.06 22.49
C GLY A 517 12.19 9.34 21.30
N ARG A 518 11.73 8.12 21.05
CA ARG A 518 12.28 7.21 20.04
C ARG A 518 11.30 6.09 19.70
N GLU A 519 11.37 5.63 18.46
CA GLU A 519 10.82 4.34 18.08
C GLU A 519 11.75 3.22 18.58
N ARG A 520 11.20 2.02 18.75
CA ARG A 520 11.93 0.90 19.36
C ARG A 520 11.68 -0.39 18.62
N SER A 521 12.64 -1.30 18.66
CA SER A 521 12.43 -2.63 18.10
C SER A 521 11.56 -3.49 19.03
N LYS A 522 11.14 -4.66 18.52
CA LYS A 522 10.39 -5.62 19.33
C LYS A 522 11.18 -6.02 20.58
N SER A 523 12.47 -6.34 20.44
CA SER A 523 13.30 -6.79 21.57
C SER A 523 13.54 -5.69 22.62
N GLU A 524 13.56 -4.43 22.19
CA GLU A 524 13.63 -3.27 23.09
C GLU A 524 12.31 -3.10 23.87
N TYR A 525 11.15 -3.22 23.21
CA TYR A 525 9.86 -3.23 23.90
C TYR A 525 9.71 -4.40 24.86
N GLU A 526 10.15 -5.61 24.50
CA GLU A 526 10.18 -6.77 25.42
C GLU A 526 10.97 -6.45 26.70
N THR A 527 12.12 -5.79 26.54
CA THR A 527 12.97 -5.38 27.67
C THR A 527 12.28 -4.32 28.54
N LEU A 528 11.66 -3.31 27.92
CA LEU A 528 10.93 -2.26 28.63
C LEU A 528 9.72 -2.81 29.40
N LEU A 529 8.90 -3.63 28.73
CA LEU A 529 7.74 -4.28 29.34
C LEU A 529 8.16 -5.10 30.55
N MET A 530 9.22 -5.92 30.41
CA MET A 530 9.74 -6.73 31.52
C MET A 530 10.19 -5.88 32.70
N ARG A 531 10.92 -4.78 32.45
CA ARG A 531 11.32 -3.82 33.50
C ARG A 531 10.12 -3.15 34.16
N GLY A 532 9.06 -2.87 33.40
CA GLY A 532 7.81 -2.29 33.89
C GLY A 532 6.84 -3.28 34.57
N GLY A 533 7.22 -4.56 34.71
CA GLY A 533 6.40 -5.59 35.35
C GLY A 533 5.37 -6.24 34.43
N PHE A 534 5.63 -6.28 33.12
CA PHE A 534 4.82 -6.97 32.13
C PHE A 534 5.64 -7.96 31.30
N VAL A 535 5.03 -9.02 30.81
CA VAL A 535 5.63 -9.90 29.81
C VAL A 535 4.87 -9.75 28.50
N LEU A 536 5.61 -9.55 27.41
CA LEU A 536 5.05 -9.53 26.06
C LEU A 536 4.53 -10.93 25.72
N ASP A 537 3.26 -11.02 25.37
CA ASP A 537 2.56 -12.24 24.98
C ASP A 537 2.53 -12.38 23.46
N GLU A 538 2.12 -11.32 22.76
CA GLU A 538 1.94 -11.35 21.31
C GLU A 538 2.21 -10.00 20.64
N VAL A 539 2.59 -10.05 19.35
CA VAL A 539 2.70 -8.88 18.46
C VAL A 539 1.88 -9.13 17.21
N ARG A 540 1.00 -8.18 16.84
CA ARG A 540 0.14 -8.25 15.66
C ARG A 540 0.28 -6.97 14.82
N PRO A 541 0.43 -7.06 13.48
CA PRO A 541 0.50 -5.86 12.64
C PRO A 541 -0.85 -5.15 12.58
N LEU A 542 -0.82 -3.83 12.46
CA LEU A 542 -1.97 -2.95 12.28
C LEU A 542 -1.82 -2.08 11.03
N PRO A 543 -2.90 -1.44 10.54
CA PRO A 543 -2.80 -0.45 9.47
C PRO A 543 -1.81 0.67 9.79
N VAL A 544 -1.42 1.40 8.74
CA VAL A 544 -0.44 2.49 8.81
C VAL A 544 0.84 2.10 9.51
N ASP A 545 1.35 0.86 9.36
CA ASP A 545 2.63 0.36 9.88
C ASP A 545 2.76 0.41 11.43
N LEU A 546 1.63 0.45 12.14
CA LEU A 546 1.59 0.26 13.59
C LEU A 546 1.60 -1.23 13.92
N ASN A 547 1.96 -1.57 15.16
CA ASN A 547 1.89 -2.90 15.70
C ASN A 547 1.17 -2.87 17.05
N LEU A 548 0.30 -3.84 17.28
CA LEU A 548 -0.27 -4.14 18.57
C LEU A 548 0.66 -5.09 19.33
N LEU A 549 1.14 -4.65 20.48
CA LEU A 549 1.85 -5.47 21.46
C LEU A 549 0.88 -5.79 22.60
N VAL A 550 0.59 -7.07 22.79
CA VAL A 550 -0.27 -7.56 23.89
C VAL A 550 0.64 -8.05 25.01
N ALA A 551 0.51 -7.48 26.20
CA ALA A 551 1.34 -7.83 27.35
C ALA A 551 0.49 -8.14 28.60
N LYS A 552 1.04 -8.98 29.47
CA LYS A 552 0.39 -9.46 30.71
C LYS A 552 1.18 -9.02 31.94
N PRO A 553 0.52 -8.59 33.03
CA PRO A 553 1.19 -8.28 34.29
C PRO A 553 1.94 -9.51 34.85
N VAL A 554 3.12 -9.30 35.43
CA VAL A 554 3.89 -10.31 36.19
C VAL A 554 4.13 -9.93 37.64
#